data_AF-A0A840TQR7-F1
#
_entry.id   AF-A0A840TQR7-F1
#
_cell.length_a   1.000
_cell.length_b   1.000
_cell.length_c   1.000
_cell.angle_alpha   90.00
_cell.angle_beta   90.00
_cell.angle_gamma   90.00
#
_symmetry.space_group_name_H-M   'P 1'
#
loop_
_entity.id
_entity.type
_entity.pdbx_description
1 polymer ?
#
loop_
_entity_poly.entity_id
_entity_poly.type
_entity_poly.pdbx_seq_one_letter_code
_entity_poly.pdbx_strand_id
1 'polypeptide(L)'
;MSKQTENKPLTDKQKRFCDEYVLDFNATQAAIRAGYSEKSAREIACRLLTNVDVQKRIEERKAALDAQLENKYLISKARLLDQYAYSGFSDLRGFFNADGTMKPITELSDEQAACLASIEVHEQFTYVDGQKAPNGVIKKIKVWDKLRALEGIRKIMGYDAPVKQEVTGADGKPIAVSPAIDYSKLSDEVLLQIINARKSDG
;
A
#
# COMPACT_ATOMS: atom_id res chain seq x y z
N MET A 1 40.77 8.84 19.72
CA MET A 1 40.87 7.45 19.25
C MET A 1 39.51 7.00 18.75
N SER A 2 39.27 7.14 17.45
CA SER A 2 38.02 6.72 16.82
C SER A 2 38.08 5.20 16.63
N LYS A 3 37.25 4.45 17.36
CA LYS A 3 37.11 3.01 17.13
C LYS A 3 36.57 2.83 15.71
N GLN A 4 37.42 2.35 14.81
CA GLN A 4 37.00 1.78 13.54
C GLN A 4 36.06 0.61 13.87
N THR A 5 34.77 0.77 13.57
CA THR A 5 33.81 -0.32 13.65
C THR A 5 34.16 -1.34 12.58
N GLU A 6 34.76 -2.47 12.97
CA GLU A 6 34.91 -3.62 12.09
C GLU A 6 33.57 -3.98 11.47
N ASN A 7 33.52 -3.97 10.14
CA ASN A 7 32.34 -4.31 9.36
C ASN A 7 32.09 -5.82 9.45
N LYS A 8 31.37 -6.25 10.49
CA LYS A 8 31.12 -7.67 10.75
C LYS A 8 30.08 -8.19 9.76
N PRO A 9 30.40 -9.25 8.99
CA PRO A 9 29.45 -9.79 8.02
C PRO A 9 28.19 -10.32 8.72
N LEU A 10 27.04 -10.15 8.07
CA LEU A 10 25.75 -10.64 8.57
C LEU A 10 25.78 -12.16 8.75
N THR A 11 25.27 -12.60 9.90
CA THR A 11 25.05 -14.03 10.17
C THR A 11 23.92 -14.60 9.32
N ASP A 12 23.90 -15.91 9.11
CA ASP A 12 22.87 -16.53 8.26
C ASP A 12 21.45 -16.37 8.83
N LYS A 13 21.29 -16.34 10.16
CA LYS A 13 20.01 -16.01 10.80
C LYS A 13 19.56 -14.58 10.51
N GLN A 14 20.48 -13.62 10.48
CA GLN A 14 20.16 -12.23 10.12
C GLN A 14 19.82 -12.08 8.64
N LYS A 15 20.53 -12.79 7.75
CA LYS A 15 20.19 -12.83 6.32
C LYS A 15 18.78 -13.40 6.13
N ARG A 16 18.47 -14.53 6.78
CA ARG A 16 17.15 -15.14 6.73
C ARG A 16 16.06 -14.22 7.28
N PHE A 17 16.34 -13.50 8.37
CA PHE A 17 15.42 -12.45 8.86
C PHE A 17 15.13 -11.39 7.80
N CYS A 18 16.15 -10.90 7.07
CA CYS A 18 15.95 -9.91 6.00
C CYS A 18 15.06 -10.47 4.90
N ASP A 19 15.31 -11.71 4.48
CA ASP A 19 14.56 -12.39 3.41
C ASP A 19 13.10 -12.61 3.80
N GLU A 20 12.82 -12.97 5.05
CA GLU A 20 11.46 -13.16 5.57
C GLU A 20 10.72 -11.84 5.80
N TYR A 21 11.45 -10.78 6.20
CA TYR A 21 10.87 -9.48 6.53
C TYR A 21 10.37 -8.74 5.29
N VAL A 22 11.06 -8.86 4.16
CA VAL A 22 10.63 -8.18 2.92
C VAL A 22 9.36 -8.78 2.29
N LEU A 23 8.89 -9.92 2.78
CA LEU A 23 7.67 -10.57 2.27
C LEU A 23 6.38 -9.93 2.82
N ASP A 24 6.35 -9.60 4.11
CA ASP A 24 5.13 -9.15 4.80
C ASP A 24 5.34 -7.94 5.72
N PHE A 25 6.57 -7.44 5.86
CA PHE A 25 6.97 -6.37 6.78
C PHE A 25 6.58 -6.64 8.24
N ASN A 26 6.37 -7.90 8.61
CA ASN A 26 6.09 -8.32 9.98
C ASN A 26 7.38 -8.75 10.67
N ALA A 27 7.98 -7.83 11.41
CA ALA A 27 9.28 -8.03 12.05
C ALA A 27 9.29 -9.22 13.03
N THR A 28 8.26 -9.35 13.86
CA THR A 28 8.17 -10.45 14.84
C THR A 28 8.06 -11.80 14.15
N GLN A 29 7.19 -11.93 13.15
CA GLN A 29 7.02 -13.18 12.41
C GLN A 29 8.25 -13.52 11.57
N ALA A 30 8.90 -12.52 10.96
CA ALA A 30 10.16 -12.72 10.25
C ALA A 30 11.26 -13.27 11.17
N ALA A 31 11.35 -12.80 12.41
CA ALA A 31 12.31 -13.33 13.38
C ALA A 31 12.01 -14.79 13.75
N ILE A 32 10.74 -15.15 13.94
CA ILE A 32 10.33 -16.54 14.20
C ILE A 32 10.72 -17.44 13.02
N ARG A 33 10.34 -17.06 11.78
CA ARG A 33 10.67 -17.81 10.56
C ARG A 33 12.18 -17.91 10.30
N ALA A 34 12.95 -16.92 10.73
CA ALA A 34 14.41 -16.93 10.69
C ALA A 34 15.07 -17.86 11.74
N GLY A 35 14.28 -18.45 12.65
CA GLY A 35 14.75 -19.39 13.66
C GLY A 35 15.25 -18.73 14.96
N TYR A 36 14.69 -17.57 15.31
CA TYR A 36 14.79 -17.01 16.66
C TYR A 36 13.68 -17.55 17.57
N SER A 37 13.91 -17.52 18.88
CA SER A 37 12.92 -17.97 19.86
C SER A 37 11.67 -17.07 19.81
N GLU A 38 10.49 -17.67 19.78
CA GLU A 38 9.21 -16.94 19.81
C GLU A 38 9.11 -15.99 21.01
N LYS A 39 9.62 -16.41 22.17
CA LYS A 39 9.57 -15.62 23.42
C LYS A 39 10.32 -14.30 23.32
N SER A 40 11.39 -14.25 22.53
CA SER A 40 12.24 -13.05 22.36
C SER A 40 12.19 -12.48 20.94
N ALA A 41 11.35 -13.04 20.05
CA ALA A 41 11.29 -12.66 18.65
C ALA A 41 11.01 -11.17 18.46
N ARG A 42 10.11 -10.59 19.25
CA ARG A 42 9.76 -9.17 19.19
C ARG A 42 10.96 -8.27 19.52
N GLU A 43 11.63 -8.53 20.64
CA GLU A 43 12.79 -7.73 21.07
C GLU A 43 13.96 -7.87 20.10
N ILE A 44 14.22 -9.10 19.65
CA ILE A 44 15.25 -9.39 18.65
C ILE A 44 14.95 -8.67 17.35
N ALA A 45 13.71 -8.74 16.86
CA ALA A 45 13.30 -8.07 15.63
C ALA A 45 13.51 -6.55 15.71
N CYS A 46 13.11 -5.90 16.82
CA CYS A 46 13.36 -4.47 17.05
C CYS A 46 14.86 -4.15 16.98
N ARG A 47 15.71 -4.95 17.63
CA ARG A 47 17.17 -4.76 17.59
C ARG A 47 17.77 -5.02 16.21
N LEU A 48 17.23 -5.97 15.45
CA LEU A 48 17.68 -6.25 14.09
C LEU A 48 17.32 -5.08 13.15
N LEU A 49 16.13 -4.50 13.29
CA LEU A 49 15.70 -3.37 12.48
C LEU A 49 16.47 -2.08 12.75
N THR A 50 17.14 -1.93 13.89
CA THR A 50 18.02 -0.79 14.18
C THR A 50 19.48 -1.03 13.78
N ASN A 51 19.83 -2.24 13.35
CA ASN A 51 21.17 -2.57 12.89
C ASN A 51 21.37 -2.08 11.44
N VAL A 52 22.39 -1.25 11.22
CA VAL A 52 22.67 -0.62 9.92
C VAL A 52 22.94 -1.66 8.82
N ASP A 53 23.67 -2.73 9.11
CA ASP A 53 23.97 -3.78 8.13
C ASP A 53 22.73 -4.58 7.74
N VAL A 54 21.84 -4.84 8.71
CA VAL A 54 20.54 -5.46 8.46
C VAL A 54 19.64 -4.54 7.64
N GLN A 55 19.60 -3.24 7.94
CA GLN A 55 18.84 -2.26 7.15
C GLN A 55 19.34 -2.21 5.70
N LYS A 56 20.66 -2.12 5.50
CA LYS A 56 21.27 -2.15 4.17
C LYS A 56 20.90 -3.44 3.42
N ARG A 57 20.95 -4.60 4.09
CA ARG A 57 20.55 -5.86 3.47
C ARG A 57 19.07 -5.91 3.11
N ILE A 58 18.19 -5.35 3.95
CA ILE A 58 16.76 -5.23 3.64
C ILE A 58 16.56 -4.37 2.39
N GLU A 59 17.28 -3.25 2.27
CA GLU A 59 17.23 -2.39 1.08
C GLU A 59 17.70 -3.11 -0.19
N GLU A 60 18.82 -3.83 -0.12
CA GLU A 60 19.30 -4.68 -1.22
C GLU A 60 18.26 -5.73 -1.63
N ARG A 61 17.61 -6.38 -0.65
CA ARG A 61 16.58 -7.39 -0.91
C ARG A 61 15.33 -6.78 -1.54
N LYS A 62 14.91 -5.58 -1.11
CA LYS A 62 13.80 -4.83 -1.73
C LYS A 62 14.13 -4.49 -3.18
N ALA A 63 15.31 -3.93 -3.44
CA ALA A 63 15.74 -3.59 -4.79
C ALA A 63 15.81 -4.82 -5.71
N ALA A 64 16.31 -5.95 -5.19
CA ALA A 64 16.34 -7.21 -5.93
C ALA A 64 14.93 -7.74 -6.25
N LEU A 65 13.98 -7.62 -5.31
CA LEU A 65 12.59 -8.00 -5.54
C LEU A 65 11.93 -7.09 -6.59
N ASP A 66 12.12 -5.77 -6.48
CA ASP A 66 11.62 -4.80 -7.45
C ASP A 66 12.15 -5.12 -8.86
N ALA A 67 13.45 -5.40 -9.00
CA ALA A 67 14.04 -5.81 -10.27
C ALA A 67 13.47 -7.15 -10.80
N GLN A 68 13.17 -8.11 -9.92
CA GLN A 68 12.54 -9.36 -10.33
C GLN A 68 11.11 -9.14 -10.85
N LEU A 69 10.33 -8.29 -10.18
CA LEU A 69 8.98 -7.94 -10.60
C LEU A 69 8.98 -7.21 -11.95
N GLU A 70 9.92 -6.30 -12.15
CA GLU A 70 10.11 -5.59 -13.41
C GLU A 70 10.51 -6.56 -14.53
N ASN A 71 11.50 -7.43 -14.31
CA ASN A 71 11.95 -8.35 -15.36
C ASN A 71 10.91 -9.41 -15.72
N LYS A 72 10.19 -9.95 -14.72
CA LYS A 72 9.28 -11.09 -14.92
C LYS A 72 7.88 -10.66 -15.35
N TYR A 73 7.38 -9.55 -14.81
CA TYR A 73 6.00 -9.12 -14.98
C TYR A 73 5.90 -7.72 -15.59
N LEU A 74 7.03 -7.07 -15.89
CA LEU A 74 7.08 -5.68 -16.32
C LEU A 74 6.45 -4.75 -15.29
N ILE A 75 6.37 -5.14 -14.01
CA ILE A 75 5.77 -4.30 -12.96
C ILE A 75 6.86 -3.45 -12.32
N SER A 76 6.78 -2.14 -12.54
CA SER A 76 7.61 -1.13 -11.87
C SER A 76 6.73 0.02 -11.35
N LYS A 77 7.25 0.82 -10.41
CA LYS A 77 6.52 2.01 -9.91
C LYS A 77 6.18 2.98 -11.04
N ALA A 78 7.11 3.18 -11.98
CA ALA A 78 6.89 4.04 -13.14
C ALA A 78 5.76 3.49 -14.02
N ARG A 79 5.79 2.20 -14.37
CA ARG A 79 4.73 1.61 -15.21
C ARG A 79 3.37 1.64 -14.52
N LEU A 80 3.32 1.36 -13.22
CA LEU A 80 2.08 1.46 -12.45
C LEU A 80 1.53 2.90 -12.47
N LEU A 81 2.40 3.90 -12.34
CA LEU A 81 2.01 5.30 -12.46
C LEU A 81 1.46 5.61 -13.86
N ASP A 82 2.09 5.13 -14.92
CA ASP A 82 1.60 5.35 -16.30
C ASP A 82 0.18 4.78 -16.46
N GLN A 83 -0.06 3.54 -16.01
CA GLN A 83 -1.38 2.91 -16.11
C GLN A 83 -2.45 3.67 -15.32
N TYR A 84 -2.12 4.11 -14.11
CA TYR A 84 -3.03 4.95 -13.33
C TYR A 84 -3.20 6.34 -13.94
N ALA A 85 -2.17 6.92 -14.54
CA ALA A 85 -2.25 8.23 -15.18
C ALA A 85 -3.16 8.19 -16.40
N TYR A 86 -3.06 7.16 -17.24
CA TYR A 86 -3.97 6.98 -18.38
C TYR A 86 -5.43 6.96 -17.94
N SER A 87 -5.75 6.25 -16.86
CA SER A 87 -7.12 6.21 -16.33
C SER A 87 -7.51 7.51 -15.61
N GLY A 88 -6.65 7.99 -14.71
CA GLY A 88 -6.85 9.13 -13.81
C GLY A 88 -6.84 10.49 -14.49
N PHE A 89 -6.24 10.61 -15.67
CA PHE A 89 -6.19 11.83 -16.47
C PHE A 89 -6.82 11.68 -17.86
N SER A 90 -7.48 10.55 -18.14
CA SER A 90 -8.19 10.28 -19.40
C SER A 90 -9.09 11.45 -19.85
N ASP A 91 -9.02 11.79 -21.13
CA ASP A 91 -9.92 12.72 -21.82
C ASP A 91 -10.76 11.97 -22.87
N LEU A 92 -12.07 11.92 -22.64
CA LEU A 92 -13.00 11.20 -23.51
C LEU A 92 -13.08 11.78 -24.92
N ARG A 93 -12.76 13.07 -25.13
CA ARG A 93 -12.77 13.69 -26.46
C ARG A 93 -11.78 13.00 -27.41
N GLY A 94 -10.71 12.42 -26.86
CA GLY A 94 -9.70 11.71 -27.65
C GLY A 94 -10.24 10.47 -28.38
N PHE A 95 -11.35 9.88 -27.91
CA PHE A 95 -12.01 8.73 -28.52
C PHE A 95 -12.83 9.07 -29.77
N PHE A 96 -12.94 10.36 -30.11
CA PHE A 96 -13.74 10.83 -31.23
C PHE A 96 -12.87 11.49 -32.30
N ASN A 97 -13.34 11.38 -33.54
CA ASN A 97 -12.84 12.09 -34.70
C ASN A 97 -13.35 13.54 -34.67
N ALA A 98 -12.78 14.39 -35.53
CA ALA A 98 -13.17 15.81 -35.61
C ALA A 98 -14.64 16.00 -36.02
N ASP A 99 -15.24 15.03 -36.72
CA ASP A 99 -16.64 15.01 -37.11
C ASP A 99 -17.59 14.52 -35.99
N GLY A 100 -17.06 14.19 -34.81
CA GLY A 100 -17.81 13.67 -33.68
C GLY A 100 -18.11 12.17 -33.75
N THR A 101 -17.66 11.46 -34.79
CA THR A 101 -17.77 10.00 -34.85
C THR A 101 -16.74 9.35 -33.92
N MET A 102 -17.06 8.19 -33.36
CA MET A 102 -16.15 7.46 -32.49
C MET A 102 -15.08 6.74 -33.31
N LYS A 103 -13.81 6.90 -32.91
CA LYS A 103 -12.68 6.20 -33.50
C LYS A 103 -12.86 4.68 -33.44
N PRO A 104 -12.43 3.93 -34.46
CA PRO A 104 -12.37 2.48 -34.38
C PRO A 104 -11.32 2.04 -33.35
N ILE A 105 -11.49 0.84 -32.80
CA ILE A 105 -10.59 0.30 -31.76
C ILE A 105 -9.13 0.22 -32.23
N THR A 106 -8.90 0.03 -33.52
CA THR A 106 -7.58 -0.03 -34.15
C THR A 106 -6.88 1.33 -34.24
N GLU A 107 -7.60 2.43 -34.04
CA GLU A 107 -7.06 3.80 -34.06
C GLU A 107 -6.95 4.40 -32.65
N LEU A 108 -7.32 3.65 -31.61
CA LEU A 108 -7.10 4.07 -30.24
C LEU A 108 -5.61 3.98 -29.92
N SER A 109 -5.08 5.05 -29.35
CA SER A 109 -3.73 5.03 -28.76
C SER A 109 -3.66 4.09 -27.56
N ASP A 110 -2.46 3.65 -27.19
CA ASP A 110 -2.24 2.79 -26.03
C ASP A 110 -2.82 3.38 -24.74
N GLU A 111 -2.75 4.71 -24.56
CA GLU A 111 -3.31 5.41 -23.40
C GLU A 111 -4.84 5.30 -23.36
N GLN A 112 -5.49 5.49 -24.51
CA GLN A 112 -6.94 5.41 -24.66
C GLN A 112 -7.42 3.97 -24.48
N ALA A 113 -6.70 3.01 -25.05
CA ALA A 113 -6.98 1.60 -24.87
C ALA A 113 -6.81 1.16 -23.41
N ALA A 114 -5.79 1.67 -22.70
CA ALA A 114 -5.52 1.31 -21.32
C ALA A 114 -6.60 1.81 -20.34
N CYS A 115 -7.20 2.97 -20.58
CA CYS A 115 -8.27 3.50 -19.71
C CYS A 115 -9.66 2.91 -19.99
N LEU A 116 -9.80 2.09 -21.03
CA LEU A 116 -11.07 1.50 -21.46
C LEU A 116 -11.49 0.33 -20.56
N ALA A 117 -12.70 0.39 -20.01
CA ALA A 117 -13.28 -0.67 -19.20
C ALA A 117 -14.24 -1.55 -20.00
N SER A 118 -15.00 -0.99 -20.96
CA SER A 118 -15.90 -1.74 -21.83
C SER A 118 -16.27 -0.95 -23.09
N ILE A 119 -16.46 -1.67 -24.20
CA ILE A 119 -17.11 -1.18 -25.42
C ILE A 119 -18.29 -2.09 -25.74
N GLU A 120 -19.49 -1.52 -25.83
CA GLU A 120 -20.70 -2.19 -26.26
C GLU A 120 -21.10 -1.62 -27.64
N VAL A 121 -21.22 -2.50 -28.65
CA VAL A 121 -21.64 -2.14 -30.02
C VAL A 121 -22.96 -2.84 -30.32
N HIS A 122 -24.01 -2.05 -30.59
CA HIS A 122 -25.32 -2.54 -30.96
C HIS A 122 -25.67 -2.09 -32.37
N GLU A 123 -25.70 -3.04 -33.30
CA GLU A 123 -26.19 -2.82 -34.65
C GLU A 123 -27.71 -2.89 -34.63
N GLN A 124 -28.35 -1.79 -35.02
CA GLN A 124 -29.79 -1.71 -35.18
C GLN A 124 -30.16 -2.03 -36.62
N PHE A 125 -31.23 -2.79 -36.79
CA PHE A 125 -31.77 -3.13 -38.10
C PHE A 125 -33.27 -2.83 -38.10
N THR A 126 -33.76 -2.33 -39.22
CA THR A 126 -35.18 -2.18 -39.53
C THR A 126 -35.54 -3.11 -40.68
N TYR A 127 -36.81 -3.44 -40.82
CA TYR A 127 -37.30 -4.13 -42.01
C TYR A 127 -38.08 -3.13 -42.86
N VAL A 128 -37.63 -2.94 -44.10
CA VAL A 128 -38.33 -2.13 -45.12
C VAL A 128 -38.69 -3.11 -46.23
N ASP A 129 -39.98 -3.19 -46.57
CA ASP A 129 -40.52 -4.12 -47.57
C ASP A 129 -40.12 -5.61 -47.37
N GLY A 130 -40.06 -6.04 -46.10
CA GLY A 130 -39.69 -7.41 -45.73
C GLY A 130 -38.19 -7.72 -45.84
N GLN A 131 -37.35 -6.76 -46.26
CA GLN A 131 -35.89 -6.90 -46.30
C GLN A 131 -35.23 -6.23 -45.10
N LYS A 132 -34.23 -6.89 -44.53
CA LYS A 132 -33.43 -6.38 -43.40
C LYS A 132 -32.53 -5.24 -43.88
N ALA A 133 -32.81 -4.02 -43.44
CA ALA A 133 -32.01 -2.82 -43.69
C ALA A 133 -31.30 -2.36 -42.39
N PRO A 134 -30.04 -1.91 -42.44
CA PRO A 134 -29.37 -1.34 -41.28
C PRO A 134 -30.02 -0.01 -40.87
N ASN A 135 -30.25 0.19 -39.57
CA ASN A 135 -30.90 1.36 -38.98
C ASN A 135 -29.98 2.14 -38.01
N GLY A 136 -28.67 1.89 -38.09
CA GLY A 136 -27.66 2.59 -37.30
C GLY A 136 -26.89 1.68 -36.34
N VAL A 137 -25.86 2.24 -35.72
CA VAL A 137 -24.99 1.53 -34.78
C VAL A 137 -24.88 2.38 -33.51
N ILE A 138 -25.32 1.85 -32.38
CA ILE A 138 -25.10 2.47 -31.07
C ILE A 138 -23.79 1.94 -30.51
N LYS A 139 -22.86 2.84 -30.21
CA LYS A 139 -21.61 2.53 -29.51
C LYS A 139 -21.62 3.16 -28.13
N LYS A 140 -21.35 2.36 -27.10
CA LYS A 140 -21.25 2.81 -25.72
C LYS A 140 -19.87 2.45 -25.18
N ILE A 141 -19.17 3.46 -24.66
CA ILE A 141 -17.85 3.31 -24.02
C ILE A 141 -18.02 3.48 -22.51
N LYS A 142 -17.34 2.63 -21.75
CA LYS A 142 -17.08 2.82 -20.32
C LYS A 142 -15.57 2.90 -20.12
N VAL A 143 -15.12 3.86 -19.32
CA VAL A 143 -13.72 3.97 -18.88
C VAL A 143 -13.61 3.56 -17.41
N TRP A 144 -12.39 3.26 -16.97
CA TRP A 144 -12.11 2.97 -15.57
C TRP A 144 -12.40 4.17 -14.67
N ASP A 145 -12.62 3.89 -13.38
CA ASP A 145 -12.91 4.90 -12.38
C ASP A 145 -11.72 5.85 -12.17
N LYS A 146 -11.92 7.10 -12.60
CA LYS A 146 -10.90 8.16 -12.56
C LYS A 146 -10.43 8.48 -11.15
N LEU A 147 -11.34 8.50 -10.17
CA LEU A 147 -11.00 8.86 -8.79
C LEU A 147 -10.19 7.76 -8.11
N ARG A 148 -10.55 6.50 -8.35
CA ARG A 148 -9.75 5.35 -7.88
C ARG A 148 -8.35 5.34 -8.46
N ALA A 149 -8.21 5.72 -9.73
CA ALA A 149 -6.89 5.81 -10.35
C ALA A 149 -6.03 6.91 -9.70
N LEU A 150 -6.61 8.07 -9.44
CA LEU A 150 -5.93 9.17 -8.72
C LEU A 150 -5.56 8.79 -7.28
N GLU A 151 -6.39 7.99 -6.60
CA GLU A 151 -6.04 7.45 -5.27
C GLU A 151 -4.83 6.50 -5.34
N GLY A 152 -4.75 5.68 -6.40
CA GLY A 152 -3.58 4.85 -6.68
C GLY A 152 -2.30 5.68 -6.83
N ILE A 153 -2.36 6.76 -7.61
CA ILE A 153 -1.24 7.71 -7.79
C ILE A 153 -0.85 8.33 -6.45
N ARG A 154 -1.83 8.81 -5.67
CA ARG A 154 -1.61 9.42 -4.35
C ARG A 154 -0.81 8.50 -3.42
N LYS A 155 -1.16 7.21 -3.41
CA LYS A 155 -0.47 6.17 -2.61
C LYS A 155 0.93 5.88 -3.12
N ILE A 156 1.12 5.73 -4.44
CA ILE A 156 2.45 5.45 -5.01
C ILE A 156 3.41 6.63 -4.79
N MET A 157 2.92 7.87 -4.90
CA MET A 157 3.71 9.08 -4.64
C MET A 157 3.96 9.33 -3.14
N GLY A 158 3.33 8.55 -2.26
CA GLY A 158 3.57 8.63 -0.82
C GLY A 158 2.93 9.84 -0.14
N TYR A 159 1.96 10.50 -0.77
CA TYR A 159 1.20 11.59 -0.13
C TYR A 159 0.40 11.13 1.10
N ASP A 160 0.18 9.82 1.23
CA ASP A 160 -0.50 9.17 2.36
C ASP A 160 0.46 8.56 3.39
N ALA A 161 1.77 8.79 3.23
CA ALA A 161 2.72 8.32 4.21
C ALA A 161 2.38 8.90 5.59
N PRO A 162 2.28 8.07 6.64
CA PRO A 162 1.97 8.55 7.98
C PRO A 162 3.08 9.52 8.42
N VAL A 163 2.69 10.76 8.67
CA VAL A 163 3.60 11.76 9.23
C VAL A 163 3.82 11.40 10.69
N LYS A 164 5.09 11.36 11.12
CA LYS A 164 5.42 11.16 12.54
C LYS A 164 4.79 12.30 13.34
N GLN A 165 3.77 11.96 14.12
CA GLN A 165 3.08 12.91 14.98
C GLN A 165 3.61 12.75 16.40
N GLU A 166 4.36 13.74 16.87
CA GLU A 166 4.78 13.79 18.28
C GLU A 166 3.66 14.46 19.08
N VAL A 167 3.08 13.71 20.02
CA VAL A 167 2.03 14.22 20.90
C VAL A 167 2.69 14.73 22.19
N THR A 168 2.58 16.03 22.43
CA THR A 168 3.00 16.65 23.70
C THR A 168 1.77 16.97 24.55
N GLY A 169 1.94 17.01 25.88
CA GLY A 169 0.96 17.56 26.80
C GLY A 169 0.84 19.09 26.68
N ALA A 170 -0.02 19.67 27.51
CA ALA A 170 -0.22 21.13 27.57
C ALA A 170 1.12 21.86 27.71
N ASP A 171 1.28 22.95 26.95
CA ASP A 171 2.49 23.80 26.92
C ASP A 171 3.79 23.06 26.51
N GLY A 172 3.69 21.97 25.74
CA GLY A 172 4.85 21.21 25.28
C GLY A 172 5.47 20.30 26.37
N LYS A 173 4.78 20.13 27.51
CA LYS A 173 5.22 19.25 28.60
C LYS A 173 5.01 17.77 28.22
N PRO A 174 5.69 16.82 28.90
CA PRO A 174 5.38 15.41 28.76
C PRO A 174 3.89 15.15 29.02
N ILE A 175 3.31 14.20 28.29
CA ILE A 175 1.94 13.75 28.55
C ILE A 175 1.89 13.26 30.00
N ALA A 176 0.95 13.80 30.78
CA ALA A 176 0.71 13.33 32.14
C ALA A 176 0.12 11.92 32.07
N VAL A 177 0.98 10.92 32.16
CA VAL A 177 0.57 9.54 32.35
C VAL A 177 0.22 9.40 33.83
N SER A 178 -1.00 8.98 34.15
CA SER A 178 -1.36 8.64 35.52
C SER A 178 -0.29 7.68 36.06
N PRO A 179 0.36 7.98 37.19
CA PRO A 179 1.34 7.06 37.74
C PRO A 179 0.67 5.69 37.90
N ALA A 180 1.34 4.63 37.47
CA ALA A 180 0.89 3.28 37.75
C ALA A 180 0.70 3.17 39.26
N ILE A 181 -0.56 3.08 39.70
CA ILE A 181 -0.87 2.93 41.11
C ILE A 181 -0.28 1.59 41.52
N ASP A 182 0.72 1.62 42.40
CA ASP A 182 1.31 0.43 42.96
C ASP A 182 0.31 -0.19 43.95
N TYR A 183 -0.60 -1.00 43.42
CA TYR A 183 -1.67 -1.64 44.19
C TYR A 183 -1.14 -2.55 45.30
N SER A 184 0.13 -2.97 45.25
CA SER A 184 0.77 -3.79 46.28
C SER A 184 1.05 -3.04 47.60
N LYS A 185 0.98 -1.70 47.58
CA LYS A 185 1.19 -0.83 48.75
C LYS A 185 -0.09 -0.26 49.34
N LEU A 186 -1.23 -0.59 48.74
CA LEU A 186 -2.54 -0.17 49.25
C LEU A 186 -3.06 -1.21 50.24
N SER A 187 -3.73 -0.75 51.30
CA SER A 187 -4.39 -1.64 52.24
C SER A 187 -5.59 -2.33 51.59
N ASP A 188 -5.94 -3.51 52.08
CA ASP A 188 -7.07 -4.30 51.57
C ASP A 188 -8.39 -3.51 51.61
N GLU A 189 -8.58 -2.66 52.62
CA GLU A 189 -9.76 -1.77 52.73
C GLU A 189 -9.84 -0.76 51.58
N VAL A 190 -8.71 -0.16 51.21
CA VAL A 190 -8.65 0.83 50.11
C VAL A 190 -8.83 0.13 48.76
N LEU A 191 -8.28 -1.08 48.60
CA LEU A 191 -8.48 -1.89 47.41
C LEU A 191 -9.95 -2.30 47.23
N LEU A 192 -10.61 -2.71 48.32
CA LEU A 192 -12.04 -3.04 48.33
C LEU A 192 -12.91 -1.83 47.96
N GLN A 193 -12.59 -0.63 48.43
CA GLN A 193 -13.29 0.59 48.06
C GLN A 193 -13.13 0.91 46.57
N ILE A 194 -11.93 0.79 46.01
CA ILE A 194 -11.67 1.01 44.58
C ILE A 194 -12.43 -0.01 43.71
N ILE A 195 -12.48 -1.28 44.14
CA ILE A 195 -13.22 -2.33 43.43
C ILE A 195 -14.73 -2.07 43.46
N ASN A 196 -15.28 -1.63 44.58
CA ASN A 196 -16.70 -1.34 44.72
C ASN A 196 -17.12 -0.10 43.94
N ALA A 197 -16.30 0.95 43.91
CA ALA A 197 -16.55 2.16 43.11
C ALA A 197 -16.57 1.87 41.60
N ARG A 198 -15.77 0.91 41.11
CA ARG A 198 -15.83 0.51 39.69
C ARG A 198 -17.06 -0.32 39.31
N LYS A 199 -17.71 -0.98 40.28
CA LYS A 199 -18.93 -1.75 40.03
C LYS A 199 -20.19 -0.89 40.00
N SER A 200 -20.13 0.36 40.48
CA SER A 200 -21.26 1.30 40.42
C SER A 200 -21.30 2.15 39.15
N ASP A 201 -20.20 2.20 38.39
CA ASP A 201 -20.05 3.04 37.19
C ASP A 201 -20.23 2.26 35.86
N GLY A 202 -20.71 1.01 35.90
CA GLY A 202 -21.02 0.19 34.73
C GLY A 202 -22.45 -0.33 34.78
#